data_AF-A0A088E3X5-F1
#
_entry.id   AF-A0A088E3X5-F1
#
_cell.length_a   1.000
_cell.length_b   1.000
_cell.length_c   1.000
_cell.angle_alpha   90.00
_cell.angle_beta   90.00
_cell.angle_gamma   90.00
#
_symmetry.space_group_name_H-M   'P 1'
#
loop_
_entity.id
_entity.type
_entity.pdbx_description
1 polymer ?
#
loop_
_entity_poly.entity_id
_entity_poly.type
_entity_poly.pdbx_seq_one_letter_code
_entity_poly.pdbx_strand_id
1 'polypeptide(L)'
;MNIGLIISIIFIVIDILISLWNSYNAGQIFRARKTLGLIFYFFGGFLPMGYMVLLALTLILGYLGYLSFSTFTFLFSFSFLFFGLTFIIWGIIATVTSAMAFSRTHSWTSGLITIYDAVVTIFDAWEYISGFYSAWKSVRRAVDSSDFSIIDVLAIAALALAIGFIITYVAFREGEKNSRIATWY
;
A
#
# COMPACT_ATOMS: atom_id res chain seq x y z
N MET A 1 16.65 -22.70 -4.85
CA MET A 1 15.91 -21.45 -4.63
C MET A 1 16.14 -21.04 -3.18
N ASN A 2 16.71 -19.86 -2.91
CA ASN A 2 17.04 -19.45 -1.54
C ASN A 2 15.77 -19.28 -0.71
N ILE A 3 15.75 -19.81 0.53
CA ILE A 3 14.62 -19.70 1.47
C ILE A 3 14.14 -18.25 1.63
N GLY A 4 15.06 -17.29 1.65
CA GLY A 4 14.71 -15.87 1.72
C GLY A 4 13.85 -15.39 0.53
N LEU A 5 14.13 -15.87 -0.69
CA LEU A 5 13.36 -15.49 -1.88
C LEU A 5 11.95 -16.08 -1.85
N ILE A 6 11.79 -17.29 -1.32
CA ILE A 6 10.47 -17.91 -1.12
C ILE A 6 9.64 -17.08 -0.13
N ILE A 7 10.24 -16.69 0.99
CA ILE A 7 9.58 -15.87 2.02
C ILE A 7 9.16 -14.51 1.45
N SER A 8 10.02 -13.84 0.68
CA SER A 8 9.68 -12.56 0.05
C SER A 8 8.52 -12.68 -0.94
N ILE A 9 8.47 -13.74 -1.74
CA ILE A 9 7.33 -13.99 -2.66
C ILE A 9 6.03 -14.17 -1.86
N ILE A 10 6.08 -14.91 -0.76
CA ILE A 10 4.91 -15.12 0.10
C ILE A 10 4.38 -13.79 0.64
N PHE A 11 5.26 -12.91 1.13
CA PHE A 11 4.85 -11.58 1.61
C PHE A 11 4.18 -10.75 0.50
N ILE A 12 4.78 -10.71 -0.70
CA ILE A 12 4.19 -9.98 -1.84
C ILE A 12 2.78 -10.51 -2.16
N VAL A 13 2.59 -11.82 -2.19
CA VAL A 13 1.27 -12.43 -2.47
C VAL A 13 0.28 -12.07 -1.36
N ILE A 14 0.70 -12.14 -0.10
CA ILE A 14 -0.15 -11.76 1.04
C ILE A 14 -0.56 -10.28 0.94
N ASP A 15 0.37 -9.38 0.61
CA ASP A 15 0.07 -7.95 0.52
C ASP A 15 -0.90 -7.63 -0.62
N ILE A 16 -0.78 -8.32 -1.76
CA ILE A 16 -1.76 -8.24 -2.86
C ILE A 16 -3.13 -8.70 -2.38
N LEU A 17 -3.21 -9.84 -1.69
CA LEU A 17 -4.47 -10.39 -1.18
C LEU A 17 -5.11 -9.47 -0.14
N ILE A 18 -4.32 -8.91 0.79
CA ILE A 18 -4.78 -7.94 1.79
C ILE A 18 -5.30 -6.67 1.11
N SER A 19 -4.59 -6.15 0.11
CA SER A 19 -5.02 -4.96 -0.64
C SER A 19 -6.35 -5.18 -1.37
N LEU A 20 -6.54 -6.36 -1.97
CA LEU A 20 -7.79 -6.78 -2.60
C LEU A 20 -8.92 -6.92 -1.57
N TRP A 21 -8.63 -7.57 -0.43
CA TRP A 21 -9.57 -7.75 0.67
C TRP A 21 -10.04 -6.41 1.25
N ASN A 22 -9.11 -5.49 1.50
CA ASN A 22 -9.40 -4.14 1.97
C ASN A 22 -10.23 -3.37 0.94
N SER A 23 -9.91 -3.49 -0.35
CA SER A 23 -10.69 -2.87 -1.43
C SER A 23 -12.12 -3.39 -1.47
N TYR A 24 -12.31 -4.71 -1.35
CA TYR A 24 -13.62 -5.34 -1.29
C TYR A 24 -14.43 -4.87 -0.06
N ASN A 25 -13.83 -4.86 1.12
CA ASN A 25 -14.50 -4.38 2.34
C ASN A 25 -14.81 -2.88 2.29
N ALA A 26 -13.92 -2.08 1.71
CA ALA A 26 -14.16 -0.68 1.45
C ALA A 26 -15.40 -0.45 0.57
N GLY A 27 -15.61 -1.29 -0.43
CA GLY A 27 -16.82 -1.29 -1.26
C GLY A 27 -18.10 -1.57 -0.46
N GLN A 28 -18.05 -2.54 0.46
CA GLN A 28 -19.18 -2.83 1.35
C GLN A 28 -19.51 -1.64 2.25
N ILE A 29 -18.49 -1.00 2.84
CA ILE A 29 -18.63 0.17 3.70
C ILE A 29 -19.14 1.38 2.92
N PHE A 30 -18.70 1.56 1.67
CA PHE A 30 -19.05 2.71 0.83
C PHE A 30 -20.56 2.90 0.68
N ARG A 31 -21.33 1.81 0.59
CA ARG A 31 -22.80 1.89 0.51
C ARG A 31 -23.44 2.54 1.74
N ALA A 32 -22.92 2.26 2.92
CA ALA A 32 -23.44 2.82 4.18
C ALA A 32 -22.80 4.17 4.52
N ARG A 33 -21.50 4.34 4.22
CA ARG A 33 -20.69 5.51 4.55
C ARG A 33 -19.68 5.79 3.44
N LYS A 34 -20.08 6.55 2.43
CA LYS A 34 -19.27 6.85 1.23
C LYS A 34 -17.85 7.32 1.56
N THR A 35 -17.72 8.36 2.38
CA THR A 35 -16.41 8.94 2.71
C THR A 35 -15.48 7.93 3.37
N LEU A 36 -16.00 7.14 4.32
CA LEU A 36 -15.21 6.13 5.01
C LEU A 36 -14.79 5.00 4.06
N GLY A 37 -15.71 4.54 3.20
CA GLY A 37 -15.40 3.55 2.17
C GLY A 37 -14.32 4.04 1.21
N LEU A 38 -14.34 5.30 0.79
CA LEU A 38 -13.28 5.87 -0.07
C LEU A 38 -11.93 5.95 0.65
N ILE A 39 -11.90 6.35 1.93
CA ILE A 39 -10.66 6.39 2.72
C ILE A 39 -10.06 4.98 2.84
N PHE A 40 -10.88 3.99 3.18
CA PHE A 40 -10.46 2.60 3.28
C PHE A 40 -9.97 2.05 1.94
N TYR A 41 -10.67 2.37 0.86
CA TYR A 41 -10.26 1.99 -0.48
C TYR A 41 -8.92 2.60 -0.84
N PHE A 42 -8.75 3.90 -0.62
CA PHE A 42 -7.56 4.64 -1.03
C PHE A 42 -6.31 4.19 -0.25
N PHE A 43 -6.39 4.21 1.09
CA PHE A 43 -5.24 3.92 1.96
C PHE A 43 -4.99 2.42 2.17
N GLY A 44 -6.06 1.61 2.23
CA GLY A 44 -5.94 0.17 2.51
C GLY A 44 -5.89 -0.73 1.28
N GLY A 45 -6.28 -0.22 0.11
CA GLY A 45 -6.36 -0.99 -1.13
C GLY A 45 -5.51 -0.41 -2.26
N PHE A 46 -5.93 0.75 -2.78
CA PHE A 46 -5.36 1.36 -3.98
C PHE A 46 -3.88 1.72 -3.84
N LEU A 47 -3.49 2.48 -2.82
CA LEU A 47 -2.08 2.87 -2.64
C LEU A 47 -1.16 1.69 -2.34
N PRO A 48 -1.51 0.73 -1.46
CA PRO A 48 -0.73 -0.49 -1.28
C PRO A 48 -0.56 -1.32 -2.55
N MET A 49 -1.61 -1.46 -3.36
CA MET A 49 -1.51 -2.14 -4.66
C MET A 49 -0.62 -1.37 -5.63
N GLY A 50 -0.78 -0.04 -5.68
CA GLY A 50 0.05 0.85 -6.49
C GLY A 50 1.53 0.73 -6.16
N TYR A 51 1.88 0.66 -4.87
CA TYR A 51 3.24 0.39 -4.40
C TYR A 51 3.78 -0.94 -4.92
N MET A 52 3.02 -2.02 -4.78
CA MET A 52 3.44 -3.36 -5.21
C MET A 52 3.67 -3.43 -6.72
N VAL A 53 2.76 -2.86 -7.50
CA VAL A 53 2.93 -2.78 -8.96
C VAL A 53 4.11 -1.90 -9.33
N LEU A 54 4.31 -0.78 -8.64
CA LEU A 54 5.42 0.13 -8.91
C LEU A 54 6.76 -0.55 -8.66
N LEU A 55 6.91 -1.25 -7.53
CA LEU A 55 8.10 -2.03 -7.23
C LEU A 55 8.33 -3.13 -8.27
N ALA A 56 7.29 -3.88 -8.63
CA ALA A 56 7.40 -4.95 -9.62
C ALA A 56 7.86 -4.40 -10.98
N LEU A 57 7.25 -3.32 -11.46
CA LEU A 57 7.64 -2.67 -12.72
C LEU A 57 9.07 -2.13 -12.66
N THR A 58 9.44 -1.47 -11.56
CA THR A 58 10.79 -0.92 -11.37
C THR A 58 11.85 -2.03 -11.39
N LEU A 59 11.58 -3.16 -10.73
CA LEU A 59 12.47 -4.33 -10.73
C LEU A 59 12.60 -4.96 -12.11
N ILE A 60 11.48 -5.19 -12.80
CA ILE A 60 11.47 -5.81 -14.13
C ILE A 60 12.20 -4.91 -15.13
N LEU A 61 11.86 -3.62 -15.21
CA LEU A 61 12.46 -2.69 -16.16
C LEU A 61 13.93 -2.42 -15.83
N GLY A 62 14.30 -2.36 -14.54
CA GLY A 62 15.68 -2.27 -14.10
C GLY A 62 16.50 -3.50 -14.49
N TYR A 63 15.95 -4.71 -14.29
CA TYR A 63 16.60 -5.96 -14.67
C TYR A 63 16.81 -6.07 -16.19
N LEU A 64 15.85 -5.61 -16.98
CA LEU A 64 15.93 -5.59 -18.45
C LEU A 64 16.83 -4.47 -19.00
N GLY A 65 17.37 -3.60 -18.13
CA GLY A 65 18.24 -2.49 -18.53
C GLY A 65 17.51 -1.31 -19.18
N TYR A 66 16.18 -1.23 -19.04
CA TYR A 66 15.39 -0.11 -19.55
C TYR A 66 15.44 1.12 -18.64
N LEU A 67 15.94 0.98 -17.41
CA LEU A 67 16.10 2.09 -16.47
C LEU A 67 17.58 2.38 -16.24
N SER A 68 17.92 3.67 -16.26
CA SER A 68 19.21 4.11 -15.72
C SER A 68 19.29 3.84 -14.22
N PHE A 69 20.51 3.72 -13.71
CA PHE A 69 20.74 3.42 -12.29
C PHE A 69 20.13 4.50 -11.39
N SER A 70 20.24 5.77 -11.79
CA SER A 70 19.66 6.89 -11.05
C SER A 70 18.13 6.85 -11.05
N THR A 71 17.50 6.56 -12.20
CA THR A 71 16.04 6.44 -12.30
C THR A 71 15.51 5.29 -11.44
N PHE A 72 16.19 4.14 -11.48
CA PHE A 72 15.88 2.99 -10.62
C PHE A 72 15.99 3.35 -9.13
N THR A 73 17.10 3.98 -8.73
CA THR A 73 17.36 4.38 -7.34
C THR A 73 16.33 5.40 -6.84
N PHE A 74 15.95 6.35 -7.72
CA PHE A 74 14.89 7.31 -7.45
C PHE A 74 13.58 6.58 -7.19
N LEU A 75 13.13 5.72 -8.11
CA LEU A 75 11.85 5.01 -7.99
C LEU A 75 11.78 4.19 -6.70
N PHE A 76 12.84 3.48 -6.34
CA PHE A 76 12.91 2.73 -5.09
C PHE A 76 12.84 3.63 -3.85
N SER A 77 13.70 4.63 -3.79
CA SER A 77 13.83 5.49 -2.60
C SER A 77 12.61 6.40 -2.42
N PHE A 78 12.08 6.93 -3.52
CA PHE A 78 10.85 7.72 -3.52
C PHE A 78 9.64 6.87 -3.14
N SER A 79 9.57 5.62 -3.61
CA SER A 79 8.48 4.71 -3.21
C SER A 79 8.49 4.46 -1.71
N PHE A 80 9.67 4.23 -1.11
CA PHE A 80 9.79 4.12 0.34
C PHE A 80 9.27 5.37 1.07
N LEU A 81 9.64 6.57 0.60
CA LEU A 81 9.18 7.83 1.22
C LEU A 81 7.66 8.03 1.09
N PHE A 82 7.11 7.87 -0.11
CA PHE A 82 5.70 8.15 -0.37
C PHE A 82 4.78 7.07 0.20
N PHE A 83 5.06 5.80 -0.10
CA PHE A 83 4.22 4.69 0.34
C PHE A 83 4.48 4.29 1.79
N GLY A 84 5.70 4.46 2.31
CA GLY A 84 5.99 4.24 3.73
C GLY A 84 5.15 5.15 4.63
N LEU A 85 5.01 6.44 4.27
CA LEU A 85 4.11 7.34 4.98
C LEU A 85 2.65 6.90 4.86
N THR A 86 2.26 6.41 3.69
CA THR A 86 0.90 5.91 3.44
C THR A 86 0.59 4.69 4.32
N PHE A 87 1.53 3.76 4.49
CA PHE A 87 1.36 2.58 5.34
C PHE A 87 1.18 2.95 6.80
N ILE A 88 1.93 3.95 7.30
CA ILE A 88 1.72 4.48 8.66
C ILE A 88 0.31 5.06 8.80
N ILE A 89 -0.13 5.88 7.84
CA ILE A 89 -1.49 6.48 7.87
C ILE A 89 -2.55 5.36 7.88
N TRP A 90 -2.39 4.35 7.03
CA TRP A 90 -3.29 3.20 6.99
C TRP A 90 -3.29 2.42 8.31
N GLY A 91 -2.12 2.15 8.88
CA GLY A 91 -1.97 1.46 10.16
C GLY A 91 -2.68 2.18 11.30
N ILE A 92 -2.60 3.52 11.34
CA ILE A 92 -3.36 4.34 12.30
C ILE A 92 -4.87 4.18 12.08
N ILE A 93 -5.34 4.26 10.82
CA ILE A 93 -6.75 4.08 10.48
C ILE A 93 -7.24 2.69 10.92
N ALA A 94 -6.50 1.64 10.58
CA ALA A 94 -6.81 0.27 10.94
C ALA A 94 -6.92 0.11 12.47
N THR A 95 -5.89 0.53 13.20
CA THR A 95 -5.83 0.49 14.67
C THR A 95 -7.00 1.22 15.34
N VAL A 96 -7.33 2.43 14.88
CA VAL A 96 -8.44 3.20 15.45
C VAL A 96 -9.77 2.51 15.17
N THR A 97 -9.94 1.93 13.98
CA THR A 97 -11.19 1.27 13.60
C THR A 97 -11.40 -0.07 14.30
N SER A 98 -10.35 -0.85 14.49
CA SER A 98 -10.39 -2.08 15.28
C SER A 98 -10.63 -1.77 16.77
N ALA A 99 -10.04 -0.69 17.31
CA ALA A 99 -10.27 -0.25 18.68
C ALA A 99 -11.74 0.17 18.91
N MET A 100 -12.32 0.93 17.97
CA MET A 100 -13.74 1.28 18.01
C MET A 100 -14.64 0.05 17.93
N ALA A 101 -14.29 -0.94 17.09
CA ALA A 101 -15.03 -2.19 17.00
C ALA A 101 -14.96 -2.98 18.31
N PHE A 102 -13.79 -3.06 18.94
CA PHE A 102 -13.60 -3.66 20.25
C PHE A 102 -14.44 -2.97 21.33
N SER A 103 -14.40 -1.63 21.40
CA SER A 103 -15.17 -0.86 22.39
C SER A 103 -16.69 -1.08 22.27
N ARG A 104 -17.21 -1.33 21.06
CA ARG A 104 -18.64 -1.56 20.85
C ARG A 104 -19.05 -3.01 21.06
N THR A 105 -18.27 -3.95 20.54
CA THR A 105 -18.63 -5.37 20.53
C THR A 105 -18.09 -6.14 21.72
N HIS A 106 -17.11 -5.58 22.45
CA HIS A 106 -16.33 -6.24 23.49
C HIS A 106 -15.75 -7.60 23.06
N SER A 107 -15.58 -7.80 21.75
CA SER A 107 -15.09 -9.05 21.18
C SER A 107 -13.58 -9.16 21.33
N TRP A 108 -13.10 -10.18 22.05
CA TRP A 108 -11.67 -10.43 22.27
C TRP A 108 -10.85 -10.48 20.96
N THR A 109 -11.44 -10.94 19.85
CA THR A 109 -10.77 -10.97 18.54
C THR A 109 -10.48 -9.57 18.01
N SER A 110 -11.38 -8.61 18.20
CA SER A 110 -11.15 -7.21 17.81
C SER A 110 -10.08 -6.55 18.68
N GLY A 111 -9.97 -6.97 19.95
CA GLY A 111 -8.88 -6.54 20.83
C GLY A 111 -7.52 -7.03 20.35
N LEU A 112 -7.40 -8.31 19.97
CA LEU A 112 -6.15 -8.86 19.42
C LEU A 112 -5.74 -8.18 18.10
N ILE A 113 -6.70 -7.95 17.20
CA ILE A 113 -6.44 -7.24 15.94
C ILE A 113 -5.92 -5.83 16.22
N THR A 114 -6.51 -5.13 17.19
CA THR A 114 -6.06 -3.78 17.57
C THR A 114 -4.62 -3.75 18.08
N ILE A 115 -4.25 -4.72 18.92
CA ILE A 115 -2.87 -4.81 19.42
C ILE A 115 -1.92 -5.11 18.27
N TYR A 116 -2.29 -6.05 17.39
CA TYR A 116 -1.50 -6.38 16.21
C TYR A 116 -1.28 -5.16 15.30
N ASP A 117 -2.36 -4.48 14.91
CA ASP A 117 -2.30 -3.30 14.04
C ASP A 117 -1.46 -2.18 14.67
N ALA A 118 -1.60 -1.96 15.98
CA ALA A 118 -0.79 -0.97 16.71
C ALA A 118 0.70 -1.32 16.69
N VAL A 119 1.05 -2.58 16.93
CA VAL A 119 2.44 -3.04 16.90
C VAL A 119 3.02 -2.89 15.49
N VAL A 120 2.31 -3.35 14.46
CA VAL A 120 2.74 -3.21 13.06
C VAL A 120 2.94 -1.74 12.70
N THR A 121 1.99 -0.87 13.05
CA THR A 121 2.08 0.57 12.77
C THR A 121 3.31 1.20 13.43
N ILE A 122 3.67 0.79 14.65
CA ILE A 122 4.87 1.27 15.34
C ILE A 122 6.14 0.79 14.63
N PHE A 123 6.18 -0.46 14.19
CA PHE A 123 7.32 -1.00 13.43
C PHE A 123 7.48 -0.28 12.09
N ASP A 124 6.39 -0.08 11.34
CA ASP A 124 6.40 0.65 10.08
C ASP A 124 6.88 2.10 10.27
N ALA A 125 6.40 2.76 11.33
CA ALA A 125 6.83 4.11 11.67
C ALA A 125 8.32 4.17 12.04
N TRP A 126 8.81 3.18 12.79
CA TRP A 126 10.21 3.08 13.14
C TRP A 126 11.11 2.86 11.92
N GLU A 127 10.74 1.92 11.05
CA GLU A 127 11.46 1.65 9.79
C GLU A 127 11.47 2.89 8.90
N TYR A 128 10.33 3.55 8.75
CA TYR A 128 10.20 4.78 7.98
C TYR A 128 11.11 5.89 8.52
N ILE A 129 11.05 6.18 9.82
CA ILE A 129 11.84 7.25 10.45
C ILE A 129 13.34 6.96 10.34
N SER A 130 13.75 5.71 10.63
CA SER A 130 15.16 5.32 10.57
C SER A 130 15.72 5.32 9.14
N GLY A 131 14.91 4.97 8.14
CA GLY A 131 15.30 4.98 6.72
C GLY A 131 15.17 6.34 6.03
N PHE A 132 14.37 7.27 6.58
CA PHE A 132 13.94 8.50 5.90
C PHE A 132 15.10 9.31 5.32
N TYR A 133 16.10 9.65 6.14
CA TYR A 133 17.21 10.50 5.71
C TYR A 133 18.06 9.84 4.62
N SER A 134 18.25 8.52 4.72
CA SER A 134 18.99 7.75 3.71
C SER A 134 18.25 7.72 2.37
N ALA A 135 16.94 7.45 2.41
CA ALA A 135 16.09 7.47 1.22
C ALA A 135 16.03 8.86 0.58
N TRP A 136 15.84 9.91 1.39
CA TRP A 136 15.84 11.30 0.92
C TRP A 136 17.14 11.70 0.23
N LYS A 137 18.28 11.33 0.83
CA LYS A 137 19.61 11.58 0.23
C LYS A 137 19.78 10.85 -1.10
N SER A 138 19.25 9.62 -1.20
CA SER A 138 19.31 8.80 -2.41
C SER A 138 18.44 9.39 -3.53
N VAL A 139 17.23 9.88 -3.20
CA VAL A 139 16.38 10.63 -4.13
C VAL A 139 17.09 11.86 -4.65
N ARG A 140 17.66 12.69 -3.77
CA ARG A 140 18.38 13.91 -4.19
C ARG A 140 19.55 13.61 -5.12
N ARG A 141 20.39 12.63 -4.76
CA ARG A 141 21.53 12.21 -5.57
C ARG A 141 21.10 11.67 -6.94
N ALA A 142 20.00 10.94 -6.99
CA ALA A 142 19.47 10.43 -8.24
C ALA A 142 19.01 11.57 -9.16
N VAL A 143 18.29 12.57 -8.63
CA VAL A 143 17.83 13.74 -9.41
C VAL A 143 19.00 14.59 -9.92
N ASP A 144 20.06 14.73 -9.12
CA ASP A 144 21.25 15.50 -9.50
C ASP A 144 22.12 14.76 -10.56
N SER A 145 21.79 13.52 -10.91
CA SER A 145 22.55 12.72 -11.86
C SER A 145 22.18 13.03 -13.31
N SER A 146 23.17 12.97 -14.21
CA SER A 146 22.99 13.24 -15.64
C SER A 146 22.20 12.17 -16.40
N ASP A 147 22.11 10.96 -15.85
CA ASP A 147 21.38 9.83 -16.44
C ASP A 147 19.94 9.73 -15.91
N PHE A 148 19.47 10.67 -15.11
CA PHE A 148 18.12 10.67 -14.55
C PHE A 148 17.06 11.05 -15.58
N SER A 149 15.98 10.28 -15.66
CA SER A 149 14.87 10.51 -16.56
C SER A 149 13.57 10.69 -15.78
N ILE A 150 13.11 11.93 -15.68
CA ILE A 150 11.82 12.24 -15.04
C ILE A 150 10.63 11.67 -15.83
N ILE A 151 10.78 11.53 -17.15
CA ILE A 151 9.74 10.98 -18.03
C ILE A 151 9.51 9.51 -17.69
N ASP A 152 10.59 8.74 -17.49
CA ASP A 152 10.48 7.33 -17.13
C ASP A 152 9.85 7.16 -15.75
N VAL A 153 10.23 7.99 -14.78
CA VAL A 153 9.61 8.03 -13.46
C VAL A 153 8.09 8.23 -13.56
N LEU A 154 7.67 9.27 -14.29
CA LEU A 154 6.25 9.60 -14.43
C LEU A 154 5.48 8.51 -15.18
N ALA A 155 6.06 7.97 -16.25
CA ALA A 155 5.43 6.91 -17.04
C ALA A 155 5.23 5.64 -16.20
N ILE A 156 6.24 5.23 -15.45
CA ILE A 156 6.20 4.03 -14.62
C ILE A 156 5.26 4.21 -13.43
N ALA A 157 5.30 5.37 -12.76
CA ALA A 157 4.38 5.69 -11.68
C ALA A 157 2.92 5.73 -12.17
N ALA A 158 2.65 6.39 -13.29
CA ALA A 158 1.32 6.46 -13.86
C ALA A 158 0.80 5.08 -14.27
N LEU A 159 1.63 4.26 -14.92
CA LEU A 159 1.27 2.90 -15.30
C LEU A 159 1.00 2.03 -14.07
N ALA A 160 1.85 2.11 -13.04
CA ALA A 160 1.68 1.36 -11.80
C ALA A 160 0.38 1.72 -11.09
N LEU A 161 0.10 3.02 -10.96
CA LEU A 161 -1.14 3.51 -10.36
C LEU A 161 -2.36 3.15 -11.20
N ALA A 162 -2.27 3.18 -12.54
CA ALA A 162 -3.37 2.77 -13.40
C ALA A 162 -3.71 1.28 -13.24
N ILE A 163 -2.70 0.41 -13.25
CA ILE A 163 -2.88 -1.03 -13.03
C ILE A 163 -3.42 -1.29 -11.62
N GLY A 164 -2.81 -0.66 -10.61
CA GLY A 164 -3.26 -0.77 -9.22
C GLY A 164 -4.71 -0.36 -9.07
N PHE A 165 -5.10 0.78 -9.66
CA PHE A 165 -6.47 1.27 -9.68
C PHE A 165 -7.42 0.26 -10.33
N ILE A 166 -7.10 -0.26 -11.53
CA ILE A 166 -7.98 -1.22 -12.22
C ILE A 166 -8.24 -2.44 -11.35
N ILE A 167 -7.18 -3.04 -10.79
CA ILE A 167 -7.28 -4.24 -9.96
C ILE A 167 -8.11 -3.98 -8.69
N THR A 168 -7.78 -2.93 -7.95
CA THR A 168 -8.47 -2.63 -6.69
C THR A 168 -9.89 -2.14 -6.90
N TYR A 169 -10.15 -1.37 -7.97
CA TYR A 169 -11.47 -0.85 -8.28
C TYR A 169 -12.45 -1.96 -8.62
N VAL A 170 -12.01 -3.01 -9.34
CA VAL A 170 -12.83 -4.19 -9.60
C VAL A 170 -13.24 -4.86 -8.27
N ALA A 171 -12.30 -5.08 -7.36
CA ALA A 171 -12.60 -5.65 -6.05
C ALA A 171 -13.55 -4.76 -5.23
N PHE A 172 -13.33 -3.45 -5.25
CA PHE A 172 -14.20 -2.47 -4.61
C PHE A 172 -15.63 -2.50 -5.15
N ARG A 173 -15.80 -2.52 -6.47
CA ARG A 173 -17.12 -2.59 -7.11
C ARG A 173 -17.83 -3.89 -6.79
N GLU A 174 -17.10 -5.00 -6.69
CA GLU A 174 -17.68 -6.28 -6.29
C GLU A 174 -18.15 -6.26 -4.82
N GLY A 175 -17.37 -5.65 -3.93
CA GLY A 175 -17.77 -5.43 -2.54
C GLY A 175 -18.99 -4.52 -2.40
N GLU A 176 -19.07 -3.47 -3.21
CA GLU A 176 -20.22 -2.58 -3.24
C GLU A 176 -21.49 -3.29 -3.69
N LYS A 177 -21.43 -4.12 -4.74
CA LYS A 177 -22.57 -4.90 -5.22
C LYS A 177 -23.07 -5.91 -4.19
N ASN A 178 -22.16 -6.58 -3.49
CA ASN A 178 -22.46 -7.61 -2.50
C ASN A 178 -22.61 -7.06 -1.08
N SER A 179 -22.75 -5.73 -0.91
CA SER A 179 -22.84 -5.12 0.41
C SER A 179 -24.06 -5.62 1.18
N ARG A 180 -23.79 -6.37 2.24
CA ARG A 180 -24.80 -6.82 3.21
C ARG A 180 -25.09 -5.77 4.28
N ILE A 181 -24.35 -4.66 4.29
CA ILE A 181 -24.46 -3.59 5.29
C ILE A 181 -25.64 -2.66 4.94
N ALA A 182 -25.98 -2.53 3.65
CA ALA A 182 -27.07 -1.69 3.17
C ALA A 182 -28.47 -2.29 3.39
N THR A 183 -28.60 -3.60 3.60
CA THR A 183 -29.90 -4.28 3.78
C THR A 183 -30.45 -4.21 5.22
N TRP A 184 -29.71 -3.62 6.15
CA TRP A 184 -30.09 -3.50 7.58
C TRP A 184 -30.44 -2.08 8.02
N TYR A 185 -30.52 -1.12 7.10
CA TYR A 185 -31.03 0.24 7.33
C TYR A 185 -32.27 0.49 6.49
#